data_AF-A0A5E4HTT9-F1
#
_entry.id   AF-A0A5E4HTT9-F1
#
_cell.length_a   1.000
_cell.length_b   1.000
_cell.length_c   1.000
_cell.angle_alpha   90.00
_cell.angle_beta   90.00
_cell.angle_gamma   90.00
#
_symmetry.space_group_name_H-M   'P 1'
#
loop_
_entity.id
_entity.type
_entity.pdbx_description
1 polymer ?
#
loop_
_entity_poly.entity_id
_entity_poly.type
_entity_poly.pdbx_seq_one_letter_code
_entity_poly.pdbx_strand_id
1 'polypeptide(L)'
;MLEEGKLELKLRERFKRALTWIGRGIEEKDSDIKIIFISTALETILTTSDDRRKGEALASRMLLLNTIVGKGFTHLANVLFIYELRSEIVHGSKLRITSNKEYFTLLRVTIETLINSIEVIRCKGLKNHSKFIATLDSYDKREQVINWLNKQTDVRSSQIKDYMELMSPKCISAPEK
;
A
#
# COMPACT_ATOMS: atom_id res chain seq x y z
N MET A 1 6.61 19.40 -25.60
CA MET A 1 7.84 19.22 -24.79
C MET A 1 7.76 19.78 -23.36
N LEU A 2 6.59 20.23 -22.85
CA LEU A 2 6.42 20.82 -21.50
C LEU A 2 5.81 19.87 -20.45
N GLU A 3 5.34 18.68 -20.86
CA GLU A 3 4.59 17.79 -19.95
C GLU A 3 5.49 16.87 -19.10
N GLU A 4 6.65 16.45 -19.62
CA GLU A 4 7.50 15.45 -18.97
C GLU A 4 8.08 15.97 -17.65
N GLY A 5 8.58 17.21 -17.61
CA GLY A 5 9.09 17.82 -16.37
C GLY A 5 7.99 18.05 -15.32
N LYS A 6 6.76 18.33 -15.73
CA LYS A 6 5.62 18.58 -14.83
C LYS A 6 5.13 17.30 -14.13
N LEU A 7 5.19 16.16 -14.82
CA LEU A 7 4.81 14.85 -14.27
C LEU A 7 5.81 14.38 -13.21
N GLU A 8 7.10 14.56 -13.46
CA GLU A 8 8.17 14.24 -12.51
C GLU A 8 8.06 15.08 -11.22
N LEU A 9 7.71 16.37 -11.35
CA LEU A 9 7.42 17.24 -10.21
C LEU A 9 6.26 16.74 -9.35
N LYS A 10 5.15 16.30 -9.95
CA LYS A 10 3.99 15.77 -9.20
C LYS A 10 4.33 14.51 -8.40
N LEU A 11 5.15 13.62 -8.98
CA LEU A 11 5.61 12.42 -8.29
C LEU A 11 6.50 12.78 -7.09
N ARG A 12 7.45 13.69 -7.29
CA ARG A 12 8.32 14.21 -6.23
C ARG A 12 7.52 14.84 -5.08
N GLU A 13 6.55 15.70 -5.39
CA GLU A 13 5.70 16.32 -4.36
C GLU A 13 4.83 15.31 -3.60
N ARG A 14 4.41 14.22 -4.25
CA ARG A 14 3.72 13.12 -3.55
C ARG A 14 4.63 12.44 -2.52
N PHE A 15 5.87 12.12 -2.88
CA PHE A 15 6.82 11.51 -1.94
C PHE A 15 7.28 12.46 -0.83
N LYS A 16 7.43 13.76 -1.12
CA LYS A 16 7.64 14.78 -0.09
C LYS A 16 6.49 14.81 0.91
N ARG A 17 5.24 14.78 0.44
CA ARG A 17 4.07 14.71 1.35
C ARG A 17 4.08 13.44 2.20
N ALA A 18 4.43 12.30 1.63
CA ALA A 18 4.58 11.06 2.41
C ALA A 18 5.63 11.22 3.52
N LEU A 19 6.80 11.81 3.21
CA LEU A 19 7.83 12.13 4.20
C LEU A 19 7.34 13.11 5.29
N THR A 20 6.57 14.14 4.91
CA THR A 20 5.97 15.07 5.88
C THR A 20 5.05 14.34 6.86
N TRP A 21 4.23 13.40 6.38
CA TRP A 21 3.36 12.60 7.24
C TRP A 21 4.15 11.66 8.16
N ILE A 22 5.22 11.04 7.65
CA ILE A 22 6.13 10.25 8.49
C ILE A 22 6.74 11.10 9.60
N GLY A 23 7.26 12.28 9.26
CA GLY A 23 7.84 13.22 10.24
C GLY A 23 6.84 13.61 11.32
N ARG A 24 5.61 13.98 10.93
CA ARG A 24 4.52 14.28 11.87
C ARG A 24 4.20 13.10 12.79
N GLY A 25 4.16 11.88 12.26
CA GLY A 25 3.97 10.67 13.07
C GLY A 25 5.09 10.44 14.09
N ILE A 26 6.33 10.80 13.76
CA ILE A 26 7.46 10.69 14.69
C ILE A 26 7.32 11.69 15.85
N GLU A 27 6.98 12.94 15.55
CA GLU A 27 6.87 14.04 16.52
C GLU A 27 5.62 13.96 17.41
N GLU A 28 4.56 13.32 16.93
CA GLU A 28 3.31 13.15 17.68
C GLU A 28 3.52 12.35 18.98
N LYS A 29 2.71 12.60 20.01
CA LYS A 29 2.73 11.87 21.29
C LYS A 29 1.60 10.86 21.40
N ASP A 30 0.43 11.16 20.84
CA ASP A 30 -0.73 10.29 20.88
C ASP A 30 -0.61 9.13 19.87
N SER A 31 -0.67 7.88 20.35
CA SER A 31 -0.50 6.68 19.51
C SER A 31 -1.54 6.55 18.41
N ASP A 32 -2.78 6.95 18.65
CA ASP A 32 -3.84 6.86 17.64
C ASP A 32 -3.58 7.88 16.51
N ILE A 33 -3.19 9.10 16.88
CA ILE A 33 -2.82 10.15 15.90
C ILE A 33 -1.57 9.74 15.12
N LYS A 34 -0.58 9.10 15.77
CA LYS A 34 0.59 8.52 15.08
C LYS A 34 0.15 7.57 13.98
N ILE A 35 -0.75 6.64 14.29
CA ILE A 35 -1.26 5.66 13.32
C ILE A 35 -1.99 6.34 12.15
N ILE A 36 -2.76 7.40 12.41
CA ILE A 36 -3.39 8.19 11.35
C ILE A 36 -2.34 8.78 10.41
N PHE A 37 -1.30 9.44 10.94
CA PHE A 37 -0.25 10.04 10.12
C PHE A 37 0.52 9.01 9.30
N ILE A 38 0.95 7.91 9.92
CA ILE A 38 1.70 6.87 9.21
C ILE A 38 0.82 6.17 8.16
N SER A 39 -0.46 5.90 8.45
CA SER A 39 -1.40 5.35 7.45
C SER A 39 -1.59 6.32 6.28
N THR A 40 -1.65 7.61 6.55
CA THR A 40 -1.79 8.65 5.52
C THR A 40 -0.54 8.71 4.63
N ALA A 41 0.64 8.47 5.18
CA ALA A 41 1.87 8.34 4.40
C ALA A 41 1.79 7.14 3.43
N LEU A 42 1.37 5.96 3.92
CA LEU A 42 1.17 4.78 3.08
C LEU A 42 0.13 5.01 1.99
N GLU A 43 -1.02 5.59 2.32
CA GLU A 43 -2.05 5.96 1.35
C GLU A 43 -1.48 6.87 0.26
N THR A 44 -0.69 7.87 0.66
CA THR A 44 -0.04 8.79 -0.27
C THR A 44 0.85 8.06 -1.28
N ILE A 45 1.48 6.95 -0.88
CA ILE A 45 2.38 6.16 -1.74
C ILE A 45 1.59 5.16 -2.59
N LEU A 46 0.69 4.38 -1.99
CA LEU A 46 0.14 3.15 -2.59
C LEU A 46 -1.33 3.23 -3.03
N THR A 47 -2.04 4.31 -2.72
CA THR A 47 -3.48 4.40 -3.03
C THR A 47 -3.82 5.48 -4.02
N THR A 48 -4.97 5.31 -4.69
CA THR A 48 -5.60 6.26 -5.59
C THR A 48 -6.98 6.65 -5.07
N SER A 49 -7.61 7.63 -5.70
CA SER A 49 -9.01 8.01 -5.40
C SER A 49 -10.01 6.92 -5.75
N ASP A 50 -9.66 6.02 -6.66
CA ASP A 50 -10.57 5.03 -7.25
C ASP A 50 -10.63 3.74 -6.44
N ASP A 51 -9.77 3.61 -5.43
CA ASP A 51 -9.72 2.46 -4.53
C ASP A 51 -10.97 2.42 -3.63
N ARG A 52 -11.91 1.53 -3.95
CA ARG A 52 -13.12 1.29 -3.14
C ARG A 52 -12.83 0.58 -1.82
N ARG A 53 -11.79 -0.24 -1.79
CA ARG A 53 -11.32 -1.05 -0.66
C ARG A 53 -9.87 -0.68 -0.35
N LYS A 54 -9.67 0.49 0.27
CA LYS A 54 -8.33 1.12 0.41
C LYS A 54 -7.34 0.28 1.21
N GLY A 55 -7.78 -0.36 2.29
CA GLY A 55 -6.92 -1.19 3.12
C GLY A 55 -6.35 -2.36 2.34
N GLU A 56 -7.22 -3.06 1.59
CA GLU A 56 -6.85 -4.21 0.78
C GLU A 56 -6.02 -3.80 -0.44
N ALA A 57 -6.37 -2.69 -1.11
CA ALA A 57 -5.58 -2.13 -2.20
C ALA A 57 -4.14 -1.78 -1.77
N LEU A 58 -4.01 -1.16 -0.61
CA LEU A 58 -2.72 -0.83 -0.01
C LEU A 58 -1.92 -2.10 0.31
N ALA A 59 -2.53 -3.06 1.00
CA ALA A 59 -1.87 -4.31 1.37
C ALA A 59 -1.46 -5.15 0.15
N SER A 60 -2.30 -5.25 -0.88
CA SER A 60 -2.00 -5.97 -2.12
C SER A 60 -0.87 -5.32 -2.91
N ARG A 61 -0.87 -3.98 -3.01
CA ARG A 61 0.20 -3.27 -3.74
C ARG A 61 1.53 -3.34 -3.02
N MET A 62 1.52 -3.39 -1.69
CA MET A 62 2.72 -3.63 -0.90
C MET A 62 3.31 -5.03 -1.13
N LEU A 63 2.46 -6.06 -1.24
CA LEU A 63 2.88 -7.42 -1.64
C LEU A 63 3.59 -7.41 -2.99
N LEU A 64 2.94 -6.82 -3.98
CA LEU A 64 3.45 -6.76 -5.35
C LEU A 64 4.74 -5.95 -5.40
N LEU A 65 4.80 -4.82 -4.69
CA LEU A 65 6.01 -4.01 -4.55
C LEU A 65 7.18 -4.81 -3.98
N ASN A 66 6.98 -5.51 -2.87
CA ASN A 66 8.02 -6.34 -2.26
C ASN A 66 8.50 -7.44 -3.22
N THR A 67 7.57 -8.06 -3.94
CA THR A 67 7.91 -9.08 -4.94
C THR A 67 8.77 -8.52 -6.08
N ILE A 68 8.47 -7.30 -6.55
CA ILE A 68 9.24 -6.63 -7.60
C ILE A 68 10.68 -6.40 -7.17
N VAL A 69 10.91 -5.99 -5.91
CA VAL A 69 12.26 -5.75 -5.36
C VAL A 69 12.91 -7.03 -4.78
N GLY A 70 12.33 -8.21 -5.04
CA GLY A 70 12.88 -9.49 -4.57
C GLY A 70 12.84 -9.70 -3.05
N LYS A 71 11.99 -8.94 -2.34
CA LYS A 71 11.75 -9.11 -0.90
C LYS A 71 10.61 -10.09 -0.65
N GLY A 72 10.70 -10.81 0.47
CA GLY A 72 9.66 -11.71 0.93
C GLY A 72 8.39 -11.00 1.38
N PHE A 73 7.39 -11.79 1.73
CA PHE A 73 6.10 -11.32 2.21
C PHE A 73 6.11 -11.25 3.75
N THR A 74 6.02 -10.05 4.32
CA THR A 74 6.05 -9.85 5.78
C THR A 74 4.96 -8.89 6.26
N HIS A 75 4.39 -9.18 7.44
CA HIS A 75 3.55 -8.28 8.24
C HIS A 75 2.18 -7.83 7.67
N LEU A 76 1.64 -8.51 6.67
CA LEU A 76 0.50 -7.98 5.88
C LEU A 76 -0.85 -8.02 6.58
N ALA A 77 -1.16 -9.15 7.22
CA ALA A 77 -2.34 -9.25 8.08
C ALA A 77 -2.30 -8.17 9.17
N ASN A 78 -1.10 -7.87 9.70
CA ASN A 78 -0.92 -6.80 10.68
C ASN A 78 -1.11 -5.41 10.07
N VAL A 79 -0.67 -5.19 8.82
CA VAL A 79 -0.84 -3.88 8.16
C VAL A 79 -2.31 -3.63 7.83
N LEU A 80 -3.04 -4.61 7.31
CA LEU A 80 -4.48 -4.48 7.12
C LEU A 80 -5.21 -4.29 8.46
N PHE A 81 -4.84 -5.05 9.49
CA PHE A 81 -5.37 -4.87 10.85
C PHE A 81 -5.17 -3.45 11.36
N ILE A 82 -3.95 -2.93 11.29
CA ILE A 82 -3.64 -1.58 11.78
C ILE A 82 -4.39 -0.52 10.95
N TYR A 83 -4.59 -0.75 9.65
CA TYR A 83 -5.37 0.14 8.81
C TYR A 83 -6.87 0.14 9.17
N GLU A 84 -7.42 -1.02 9.53
CA GLU A 84 -8.78 -1.14 10.07
C GLU A 84 -8.90 -0.37 11.40
N LEU A 85 -7.93 -0.50 12.32
CA LEU A 85 -7.90 0.29 13.55
C LEU A 85 -7.89 1.79 13.26
N ARG A 86 -7.10 2.25 12.28
CA ARG A 86 -7.12 3.65 11.84
C ARG A 86 -8.51 4.08 11.38
N SER A 87 -9.21 3.23 10.63
CA SER A 87 -10.59 3.53 10.21
C SER A 87 -11.52 3.69 11.41
N GLU A 88 -11.42 2.81 12.41
CA GLU A 88 -12.20 2.91 13.64
C GLU A 88 -11.96 4.23 14.40
N ILE A 89 -10.69 4.66 14.50
CA ILE A 89 -10.29 5.93 15.15
C ILE A 89 -10.86 7.13 14.38
N VAL A 90 -10.66 7.18 13.06
CA VAL A 90 -11.08 8.32 12.23
C VAL A 90 -12.60 8.50 12.23
N HIS A 91 -13.35 7.40 12.31
CA HIS A 91 -14.82 7.44 12.42
C HIS A 91 -15.33 7.63 13.86
N GLY A 92 -14.42 7.85 14.83
CA GLY A 92 -14.77 8.11 16.23
C GLY A 92 -15.41 6.91 16.94
N SER A 93 -15.33 5.72 16.37
CA SER A 93 -15.97 4.53 16.93
C SER A 93 -15.23 3.98 18.14
N LYS A 94 -13.91 4.20 18.24
CA LYS A 94 -13.07 3.89 19.40
C LYS A 94 -11.89 4.85 19.50
N LEU A 95 -11.42 5.11 20.72
CA LEU A 95 -10.22 5.90 21.03
C LEU A 95 -9.30 5.11 21.97
N ARG A 96 -7.99 5.39 21.90
CA ARG A 96 -6.89 4.77 22.65
C ARG A 96 -6.80 3.26 22.42
N ILE A 97 -6.97 2.84 21.18
CA ILE A 97 -6.95 1.42 20.80
C ILE A 97 -5.61 0.96 20.26
N THR A 98 -4.73 1.89 19.91
CA THR A 98 -3.41 1.56 19.36
C THR A 98 -2.32 1.66 20.42
N SER A 99 -1.35 0.77 20.36
CA SER A 99 -0.15 0.83 21.18
C SER A 99 1.06 1.26 20.35
N ASN A 100 2.17 1.53 21.04
CA ASN A 100 3.44 1.79 20.39
C ASN A 100 3.90 0.64 19.49
N LYS A 101 3.45 -0.60 19.75
CA LYS A 101 3.80 -1.77 18.92
C LYS A 101 3.20 -1.66 17.51
N GLU A 102 1.92 -1.32 17.41
CA GLU A 102 1.26 -1.09 16.11
C GLU A 102 1.92 0.07 15.39
N TYR A 103 2.23 1.15 16.10
CA TYR A 103 2.92 2.30 15.54
C TYR A 103 4.28 1.95 14.95
N PHE A 104 5.17 1.31 15.71
CA PHE A 104 6.50 0.95 15.22
C PHE A 104 6.45 -0.06 14.07
N THR A 105 5.49 -0.99 14.11
CA THR A 105 5.24 -1.93 13.01
C THR A 105 4.89 -1.18 11.74
N LEU A 106 3.90 -0.27 11.80
CA LEU A 106 3.45 0.48 10.64
C LEU A 106 4.52 1.46 10.14
N LEU A 107 5.26 2.12 11.04
CA LEU A 107 6.34 3.03 10.69
C LEU A 107 7.43 2.31 9.90
N ARG A 108 7.88 1.15 10.39
CA ARG A 108 8.88 0.33 9.70
C ARG A 108 8.42 -0.03 8.29
N VAL A 109 7.21 -0.57 8.18
CA VAL A 109 6.60 -0.95 6.90
C VAL A 109 6.50 0.25 5.95
N THR A 110 6.15 1.42 6.47
CA THR A 110 6.01 2.66 5.68
C THR A 110 7.34 3.13 5.11
N ILE A 111 8.41 3.08 5.92
CA ILE A 111 9.76 3.43 5.48
C ILE A 111 10.25 2.44 4.42
N GLU A 112 10.07 1.14 4.65
CA GLU A 112 10.43 0.10 3.68
C GLU A 112 9.64 0.28 2.35
N THR A 113 8.34 0.56 2.44
CA THR A 113 7.48 0.84 1.27
C THR A 113 7.94 2.06 0.51
N LEU A 114 8.31 3.14 1.20
CA LEU A 114 8.84 4.36 0.58
C LEU A 114 10.13 4.06 -0.20
N ILE A 115 11.08 3.36 0.43
CA ILE A 115 12.37 3.00 -0.19
C ILE A 115 12.15 2.11 -1.42
N ASN A 116 11.36 1.04 -1.27
CA ASN A 116 11.08 0.11 -2.36
C ASN A 116 10.35 0.81 -3.52
N SER A 117 9.43 1.73 -3.22
CA SER A 117 8.71 2.50 -4.24
C SER A 117 9.67 3.36 -5.06
N ILE A 118 10.60 4.06 -4.40
CA ILE A 118 11.62 4.87 -5.06
C ILE A 118 12.52 4.00 -5.94
N GLU A 119 12.92 2.82 -5.44
CA GLU A 119 13.72 1.85 -6.20
C GLU A 119 13.00 1.43 -7.49
N VAL A 120 11.75 0.96 -7.39
CA VAL A 120 10.97 0.53 -8.56
C VAL A 120 10.76 1.67 -9.55
N ILE A 121 10.45 2.88 -9.06
CA ILE A 121 10.29 4.07 -9.90
C ILE A 121 11.56 4.39 -10.68
N ARG A 122 12.72 4.34 -10.02
CA ARG A 122 14.01 4.58 -10.67
C ARG A 122 14.35 3.49 -11.67
N CYS A 123 14.27 2.22 -11.28
CA CYS A 123 14.62 1.08 -12.13
C CYS A 123 13.74 0.97 -13.37
N LYS A 124 12.44 1.31 -13.27
CA LYS A 124 11.49 1.26 -14.39
C LYS A 124 11.28 2.60 -15.09
N GLY A 125 12.00 3.66 -14.71
CA GLY A 125 11.90 4.98 -15.33
C GLY A 125 10.50 5.61 -15.24
N LEU A 126 9.76 5.34 -14.16
CA LEU A 126 8.36 5.74 -14.02
C LEU A 126 8.24 7.25 -13.79
N LYS A 127 7.44 7.92 -14.61
CA LYS A 127 7.32 9.39 -14.61
C LYS A 127 6.18 9.95 -13.78
N ASN A 128 5.24 9.12 -13.33
CA ASN A 128 4.12 9.57 -12.51
C ASN A 128 3.55 8.44 -11.64
N HIS A 129 2.71 8.84 -10.68
CA HIS A 129 2.13 7.93 -9.69
C HIS A 129 1.15 6.93 -10.30
N SER A 130 0.34 7.34 -11.26
CA SER A 130 -0.60 6.44 -11.95
C SER A 130 0.12 5.30 -12.67
N LYS A 131 1.24 5.59 -13.36
CA LYS A 131 2.09 4.56 -13.99
C LYS A 131 2.74 3.64 -12.96
N PHE A 132 3.14 4.18 -11.80
CA PHE A 132 3.64 3.37 -10.69
C PHE A 132 2.57 2.41 -10.17
N ILE A 133 1.37 2.89 -9.86
CA ILE A 133 0.26 2.04 -9.42
C ILE A 133 -0.09 0.99 -10.49
N ALA A 134 -0.22 1.40 -11.76
CA ALA A 134 -0.49 0.47 -12.84
C ALA A 134 0.59 -0.61 -12.99
N THR A 135 1.86 -0.28 -12.75
CA THR A 135 2.97 -1.24 -12.75
C THR A 135 2.86 -2.26 -11.63
N LEU A 136 2.40 -1.85 -10.44
CA LEU A 136 2.15 -2.78 -9.34
C LEU A 136 0.96 -3.69 -9.70
N ASP A 137 -0.15 -3.10 -10.14
CA ASP A 137 -1.40 -3.81 -10.39
C ASP A 137 -1.31 -4.79 -11.57
N SER A 138 -0.45 -4.51 -12.56
CA SER A 138 -0.21 -5.39 -13.73
C SER A 138 0.92 -6.40 -13.53
N TYR A 139 1.52 -6.48 -12.34
CA TYR A 139 2.70 -7.31 -12.13
C TYR A 139 2.38 -8.81 -12.29
N ASP A 140 3.19 -9.48 -13.13
CA ASP A 140 3.05 -10.86 -13.58
C ASP A 140 3.10 -11.89 -12.43
N LYS A 141 3.75 -11.55 -11.31
CA LYS A 141 3.83 -12.42 -10.14
C LYS A 141 2.60 -12.35 -9.22
N ARG A 142 1.48 -11.79 -9.67
CA ARG A 142 0.21 -11.80 -8.93
C ARG A 142 -0.18 -13.20 -8.43
N GLU A 143 -0.03 -14.22 -9.28
CA GLU A 143 -0.31 -15.61 -8.90
C GLU A 143 0.59 -16.10 -7.76
N GLN A 144 1.86 -15.69 -7.73
CA GLN A 144 2.77 -16.05 -6.64
C GLN A 144 2.30 -15.46 -5.30
N VAL A 145 1.80 -14.22 -5.34
CA VAL A 145 1.20 -13.57 -4.17
C VAL A 145 -0.07 -14.29 -3.72
N ILE A 146 -0.98 -14.62 -4.63
CA ILE A 146 -2.21 -15.36 -4.32
C ILE A 146 -1.88 -16.73 -3.73
N ASN A 147 -0.91 -17.46 -4.30
CA ASN A 147 -0.46 -18.75 -3.79
C ASN A 147 0.16 -18.63 -2.39
N TRP A 148 0.85 -17.54 -2.09
CA TRP A 148 1.35 -17.29 -0.75
C TRP A 148 0.22 -16.96 0.24
N LEU A 149 -0.78 -16.17 -0.18
CA LEU A 149 -1.96 -15.85 0.63
C LEU A 149 -2.79 -17.09 0.95
N ASN A 150 -2.92 -18.03 0.01
CA ASN A 150 -3.60 -19.32 0.23
C ASN A 150 -2.95 -20.19 1.33
N LYS A 151 -1.68 -19.95 1.66
CA LYS A 151 -0.98 -20.66 2.73
C LYS A 151 -1.19 -20.04 4.11
N GLN A 152 -1.81 -18.86 4.18
CA GLN A 152 -2.11 -18.17 5.42
C GLN A 152 -3.47 -18.61 5.95
N THR A 153 -3.64 -18.62 7.27
CA THR A 153 -4.88 -19.07 7.93
C THR A 153 -5.70 -17.93 8.52
N ASP A 154 -5.26 -16.68 8.37
CA ASP A 154 -5.93 -15.52 8.95
C ASP A 154 -6.92 -14.88 7.98
N VAL A 155 -7.99 -14.28 8.54
CA VAL A 155 -9.09 -13.66 7.79
C VAL A 155 -8.62 -12.53 6.88
N ARG A 156 -7.59 -11.78 7.28
CA ARG A 156 -7.10 -10.63 6.52
C ARG A 156 -6.36 -11.05 5.26
N SER A 157 -5.60 -12.13 5.33
CA SER A 157 -5.00 -12.74 4.14
C SER A 157 -6.08 -13.19 3.15
N SER A 158 -7.21 -13.74 3.62
CA SER A 158 -8.36 -14.06 2.75
C SER A 158 -8.97 -12.79 2.13
N GLN A 159 -9.19 -11.73 2.90
CA GLN A 159 -9.74 -10.46 2.39
C GLN A 159 -8.87 -9.84 1.29
N ILE A 160 -7.54 -9.87 1.46
CA ILE A 160 -6.58 -9.36 0.48
C ILE A 160 -6.62 -10.22 -0.78
N LYS A 161 -6.66 -11.55 -0.63
CA LYS A 161 -6.80 -12.47 -1.75
C LYS A 161 -8.07 -12.16 -2.56
N ASP A 162 -9.22 -12.10 -1.90
CA ASP A 162 -10.50 -11.82 -2.55
C ASP A 162 -10.46 -10.49 -3.31
N TYR A 163 -9.83 -9.47 -2.72
CA TYR A 163 -9.59 -8.20 -3.40
C TYR A 163 -8.74 -8.36 -4.67
N MET A 164 -7.63 -9.10 -4.58
CA MET A 164 -6.76 -9.35 -5.73
C MET A 164 -7.46 -10.15 -6.83
N GLU A 165 -8.32 -11.10 -6.50
CA GLU A 165 -9.08 -11.88 -7.48
C GLU A 165 -10.15 -11.04 -8.18
N LEU A 166 -10.84 -10.15 -7.45
CA LEU A 166 -11.82 -9.22 -8.02
C LEU A 166 -11.19 -8.20 -8.99
N MET A 167 -9.94 -7.81 -8.73
CA MET A 167 -9.20 -6.83 -9.53
C MET A 167 -8.46 -7.44 -10.72
N SER A 168 -8.46 -8.77 -10.87
CA SER A 168 -7.93 -9.42 -12.07
C SER A 168 -8.91 -9.18 -13.22
N PRO A 169 -8.45 -8.75 -14.41
CA PRO A 169 -9.31 -8.77 -15.59
C PRO A 169 -9.77 -10.22 -15.76
N LYS A 170 -11.09 -10.45 -15.68
CA LYS A 170 -11.65 -11.76 -16.01
C LYS A 170 -11.10 -12.13 -17.37
N CYS A 171 -10.37 -13.24 -17.45
CA CYS A 171 -10.14 -13.89 -18.74
C CYS A 171 -11.53 -14.10 -19.33
N ILE A 172 -11.90 -13.29 -20.31
CA ILE A 172 -13.00 -13.59 -21.20
C ILE A 172 -12.47 -14.80 -21.97
N SER A 173 -12.80 -15.99 -21.49
CA SER A 173 -12.76 -17.19 -22.31
C SER A 173 -13.68 -16.89 -23.49
N ALA A 174 -13.09 -16.52 -24.62
CA ALA A 174 -13.81 -16.47 -25.87
C ALA A 174 -14.43 -17.87 -26.07
N PRO A 175 -15.75 -17.97 -26.34
CA PRO A 175 -16.31 -19.25 -26.71
C PRO A 175 -15.61 -19.70 -27.99
N GLU A 176 -15.02 -20.89 -27.96
CA GLU A 176 -14.55 -21.57 -29.16
C GLU A 176 -15.71 -21.67 -30.16
N LYS A 177 -15.36 -21.44 -31.43
CA LYS A 177 -16.27 -21.27 -32.56
C LYS A 177 -17.23 -22.45 -32.76
#